data_AF-A0A9Q0D397-F1
#
_entry.id   AF-A0A9Q0D397-F1
#
_cell.length_a   1.000
_cell.length_b   1.000
_cell.length_c   1.000
_cell.angle_alpha   90.00
_cell.angle_beta   90.00
_cell.angle_gamma   90.00
#
_symmetry.space_group_name_H-M   'P 1'
#
loop_
_entity.id
_entity.type
_entity.pdbx_description
1 polymer ?
#
loop_
_entity_poly.entity_id
_entity_poly.type
_entity_poly.pdbx_seq_one_letter_code
_entity_poly.pdbx_strand_id
1 'polypeptide(L)'
;MGKSEEFPELSDTNWLCDFAFAVDIFSHMNELNVKLQGKDQFAHDMYTNVRAFKSKLVLFSRQMSNKSFAHFPTLAVQKEAARNAKKYCKSLDDLHREFCRRFCDFEKIDKSLQLVSCPLSQDPESAPQELQLELIDLQSDSVSKEKFKSLKLNDFYASLNETAFPNLRRTAQKMLVLFGSTYV
;
A
#
# COMPACT_ATOMS: atom_id res chain seq x y z
N MET A 1 -9.54 -16.47 -44.37
CA MET A 1 -10.20 -16.56 -43.05
C MET A 1 -9.73 -15.38 -42.24
N GLY A 2 -10.64 -14.47 -41.89
CA GLY A 2 -10.28 -13.27 -41.13
C GLY A 2 -10.08 -13.62 -39.65
N LYS A 3 -9.26 -12.85 -38.92
CA LYS A 3 -9.06 -13.04 -37.47
C LYS A 3 -10.38 -13.07 -36.66
N SER A 4 -11.44 -12.47 -37.20
CA SER A 4 -12.79 -12.43 -36.63
C SER A 4 -13.55 -13.77 -36.69
N GLU A 5 -13.21 -14.67 -37.63
CA GLU A 5 -13.80 -16.01 -37.71
C GLU A 5 -13.12 -17.00 -36.76
N GLU A 6 -11.88 -16.71 -36.38
CA GLU A 6 -11.07 -17.54 -35.47
C GLU A 6 -11.30 -17.16 -33.99
N PHE A 7 -11.63 -15.89 -33.72
CA PHE A 7 -11.92 -15.36 -32.38
C PHE A 7 -13.23 -14.55 -32.41
N PRO A 8 -14.39 -15.19 -32.22
CA PRO A 8 -15.69 -14.50 -32.25
C PRO A 8 -15.80 -13.40 -31.18
N GLU A 9 -15.06 -13.50 -30.08
CA GLU A 9 -15.01 -12.54 -28.98
C GLU A 9 -14.52 -11.15 -29.43
N LEU A 10 -13.69 -11.08 -30.48
CA LEU A 10 -13.22 -9.81 -31.04
C LEU A 10 -14.33 -9.03 -31.76
N SER A 11 -15.48 -9.66 -32.00
CA SER A 11 -16.68 -9.02 -32.53
C SER A 11 -17.69 -8.67 -31.43
N ASP A 12 -17.49 -9.14 -30.20
CA ASP A 12 -18.35 -8.84 -29.05
C ASP A 12 -17.86 -7.59 -28.31
N THR A 13 -18.62 -6.50 -28.43
CA THR A 13 -18.28 -5.22 -27.80
C THR A 13 -18.32 -5.25 -26.28
N ASN A 14 -19.15 -6.10 -25.66
CA ASN A 14 -19.18 -6.25 -24.21
C ASN A 14 -17.94 -7.01 -23.73
N TRP A 15 -17.58 -8.09 -24.44
CA TRP A 15 -16.37 -8.84 -24.12
C TRP A 15 -15.11 -7.96 -24.24
N LEU A 16 -15.01 -7.15 -25.30
CA LEU A 16 -13.91 -6.21 -25.47
C LEU A 16 -13.82 -5.18 -24.32
N CYS A 17 -14.96 -4.71 -23.81
CA CYS A 17 -14.97 -3.84 -22.63
C CYS A 17 -14.49 -4.56 -21.37
N ASP A 18 -14.94 -5.80 -21.14
CA ASP A 18 -14.52 -6.59 -19.99
C ASP A 18 -13.01 -6.86 -20.02
N PHE A 19 -12.49 -7.23 -21.19
CA PHE A 19 -11.07 -7.45 -21.41
C PHE A 19 -10.26 -6.16 -21.22
N ALA A 20 -10.72 -5.05 -21.79
CA ALA A 20 -10.07 -3.75 -21.62
C ALA A 20 -10.00 -3.31 -20.15
N PHE A 21 -11.11 -3.48 -19.41
CA PHE A 21 -11.13 -3.24 -17.96
C PHE A 21 -10.12 -4.13 -17.23
N ALA A 22 -10.08 -5.42 -17.56
CA ALA A 22 -9.16 -6.38 -16.96
C ALA A 22 -7.68 -5.99 -17.20
N VAL A 23 -7.34 -5.61 -18.43
CA VAL A 23 -5.99 -5.14 -18.79
C VAL A 23 -5.58 -3.95 -17.91
N ASP A 24 -6.44 -2.93 -17.80
CA ASP A 24 -6.14 -1.73 -17.03
C ASP A 24 -6.01 -2.03 -15.53
N ILE A 25 -6.94 -2.79 -14.92
CA ILE A 25 -6.86 -3.11 -13.48
C ILE A 25 -5.67 -4.02 -13.16
N PHE A 26 -5.33 -4.96 -14.04
CA PHE A 26 -4.14 -5.80 -13.84
C PHE A 26 -2.85 -5.00 -13.99
N SER A 27 -2.80 -3.97 -14.83
CA SER A 27 -1.67 -3.04 -14.86
C SER A 27 -1.48 -2.35 -13.52
N HIS A 28 -2.55 -1.81 -12.93
CA HIS A 28 -2.51 -1.19 -11.60
C HIS A 28 -2.11 -2.19 -10.49
N MET A 29 -2.60 -3.42 -10.56
CA MET A 29 -2.21 -4.48 -9.62
C MET A 29 -0.75 -4.88 -9.79
N ASN A 30 -0.23 -4.91 -11.02
CA ASN A 30 1.17 -5.21 -11.29
C ASN A 30 2.09 -4.09 -10.76
N GLU A 31 1.70 -2.82 -10.92
CA GLU A 31 2.44 -1.70 -10.30
C GLU A 31 2.53 -1.85 -8.78
N LEU A 32 1.42 -2.23 -8.12
CA LEU A 32 1.47 -2.54 -6.70
C LEU A 32 2.41 -3.71 -6.46
N ASN A 33 2.25 -4.82 -7.18
CA ASN A 33 3.02 -6.04 -6.98
C ASN A 33 4.53 -5.79 -7.08
N VAL A 34 4.99 -5.02 -8.07
CA VAL A 34 6.39 -4.62 -8.20
C VAL A 34 6.86 -3.83 -6.98
N LYS A 35 6.04 -2.94 -6.41
CA LYS A 35 6.39 -2.20 -5.18
C LYS A 35 6.42 -3.08 -3.93
N LEU A 36 5.74 -4.21 -3.93
CA LEU A 36 5.77 -5.20 -2.84
C LEU A 36 6.95 -6.18 -2.98
N GLN A 37 7.58 -6.20 -4.16
CA GLN A 37 8.72 -7.03 -4.49
C GLN A 37 9.99 -6.18 -4.36
N GLY A 38 10.69 -6.29 -3.23
CA GLY A 38 11.89 -5.52 -3.00
C GLY A 38 12.74 -6.11 -1.88
N LYS A 39 14.06 -6.14 -2.09
CA LYS A 39 15.00 -6.42 -1.01
C LYS A 39 14.97 -5.27 -0.01
N ASP A 40 15.18 -5.58 1.27
CA ASP A 40 15.20 -4.62 2.37
C ASP A 40 13.87 -3.85 2.59
N GLN A 41 12.73 -4.37 2.12
CA GLN A 41 11.43 -3.72 2.37
C GLN A 41 10.86 -4.12 3.74
N PHE A 42 10.67 -3.14 4.62
CA PHE A 42 10.01 -3.37 5.89
C PHE A 42 8.48 -3.47 5.73
N ALA A 43 7.83 -4.13 6.68
CA ALA A 43 6.39 -4.31 6.66
C ALA A 43 5.59 -2.98 6.62
N HIS A 44 6.13 -1.91 7.20
CA HIS A 44 5.50 -0.57 7.15
C HIS A 44 5.53 0.05 5.74
N ASP A 45 6.63 -0.12 4.98
CA ASP A 45 6.76 0.34 3.60
C ASP A 45 5.77 -0.43 2.70
N MET A 46 5.74 -1.75 2.86
CA MET A 46 4.78 -2.61 2.18
C MET A 46 3.34 -2.15 2.46
N TYR A 47 3.00 -1.95 3.73
CA TYR A 47 1.65 -1.59 4.13
C TYR A 47 1.25 -0.18 3.66
N THR A 48 2.21 0.74 3.58
CA THR A 48 2.01 2.07 2.98
C THR A 48 1.59 1.97 1.51
N ASN A 49 2.25 1.10 0.73
CA ASN A 49 1.87 0.85 -0.67
C ASN A 49 0.47 0.23 -0.79
N VAL A 50 0.14 -0.73 0.07
CA VAL A 50 -1.20 -1.34 0.13
C VAL A 50 -2.28 -0.30 0.47
N ARG A 51 -2.03 0.57 1.46
CA ARG A 51 -2.95 1.65 1.84
C ARG A 51 -3.20 2.60 0.67
N ALA A 52 -2.13 3.02 -0.01
CA ALA A 52 -2.25 3.87 -1.19
C ALA A 52 -3.09 3.19 -2.29
N PHE A 53 -2.89 1.89 -2.51
CA PHE A 53 -3.68 1.14 -3.48
C PHE A 53 -5.16 1.03 -3.10
N LYS A 54 -5.49 0.75 -1.83
CA LYS A 54 -6.87 0.79 -1.32
C LYS A 54 -7.54 2.13 -1.64
N SER A 55 -6.85 3.25 -1.38
CA SER A 55 -7.36 4.59 -1.70
C SER A 55 -7.54 4.81 -3.21
N LYS A 56 -6.64 4.30 -4.05
CA LYS A 56 -6.80 4.32 -5.52
C LYS A 56 -8.06 3.55 -5.96
N LEU A 57 -8.32 2.37 -5.40
CA LEU A 57 -9.53 1.59 -5.73
C LEU A 57 -10.82 2.36 -5.41
N VAL A 58 -10.86 3.07 -4.28
CA VAL A 58 -12.00 3.94 -3.92
C VAL A 58 -12.16 5.08 -4.94
N LEU A 59 -11.06 5.72 -5.35
CA LEU A 59 -11.10 6.76 -6.38
C LEU A 59 -11.59 6.19 -7.73
N PHE A 60 -11.04 5.05 -8.15
CA PHE A 60 -11.40 4.38 -9.39
C PHE A 60 -12.88 4.02 -9.41
N SER A 61 -13.42 3.49 -8.31
CA SER A 61 -14.84 3.15 -8.20
C SER A 61 -15.73 4.41 -8.38
N ARG A 62 -15.39 5.51 -7.70
CA ARG A 62 -16.12 6.79 -7.83
C ARG A 62 -16.04 7.41 -9.23
N GLN A 63 -14.87 7.33 -9.88
CA GLN A 63 -14.72 7.80 -11.25
C GLN A 63 -15.52 6.93 -12.21
N MET A 64 -15.47 5.60 -12.03
CA MET A 64 -16.20 4.64 -12.82
C MET A 64 -17.72 4.87 -12.71
N SER A 65 -18.26 5.11 -11.50
CA SER A 65 -19.69 5.45 -11.32
C SER A 65 -20.09 6.74 -12.04
N ASN A 66 -19.15 7.69 -12.17
CA ASN A 66 -19.34 8.94 -12.89
C ASN A 66 -18.99 8.84 -14.39
N LYS A 67 -18.78 7.63 -14.92
CA LYS A 67 -18.38 7.37 -16.31
C LYS A 67 -17.10 8.11 -16.73
N SER A 68 -16.21 8.34 -15.77
CA SER A 68 -14.87 8.86 -16.00
C SER A 68 -13.88 7.71 -16.02
N PHE A 69 -13.17 7.56 -17.14
CA PHE A 69 -12.21 6.46 -17.38
C PHE A 69 -10.75 6.95 -17.37
N ALA A 70 -10.46 8.05 -16.67
CA ALA A 70 -9.16 8.73 -16.72
C ALA A 70 -7.96 7.85 -16.35
N HIS A 71 -8.17 6.81 -15.53
CA HIS A 71 -7.15 5.84 -15.12
C HIS A 71 -7.33 4.45 -15.75
N PHE A 72 -8.21 4.34 -16.73
CA PHE A 72 -8.51 3.11 -17.47
C PHE A 72 -8.41 3.39 -18.98
N PRO A 73 -7.19 3.64 -19.51
CA PRO A 73 -7.00 4.10 -20.89
C PRO A 73 -7.47 3.08 -21.93
N THR A 74 -7.32 1.78 -21.67
CA THR A 74 -7.75 0.72 -22.60
C THR A 74 -9.27 0.62 -22.63
N LEU A 75 -9.92 0.78 -21.47
CA LEU A 75 -11.38 0.81 -21.38
C LEU A 75 -11.97 2.10 -21.98
N ALA A 76 -11.29 3.24 -21.81
CA ALA A 76 -11.76 4.55 -22.26
C ALA A 76 -12.02 4.63 -23.77
N VAL A 77 -11.33 3.80 -24.57
CA VAL A 77 -11.51 3.74 -26.03
C VAL A 77 -12.64 2.80 -26.46
N GLN A 78 -13.27 2.07 -25.53
CA GLN A 78 -14.35 1.12 -25.84
C GLN A 78 -15.71 1.81 -25.90
N LYS A 79 -16.48 1.54 -26.96
CA LYS A 79 -17.78 2.18 -27.22
C LYS A 79 -18.82 1.97 -26.10
N GLU A 80 -18.83 0.78 -25.50
CA GLU A 80 -19.82 0.39 -24.47
C GLU A 80 -19.31 0.59 -23.03
N ALA A 81 -18.16 1.25 -22.82
CA ALA A 81 -17.56 1.45 -21.50
C ALA A 81 -18.54 2.11 -20.50
N ALA A 82 -19.25 3.15 -20.93
CA ALA A 82 -20.23 3.87 -20.12
C ALA A 82 -21.45 3.03 -19.73
N ARG A 83 -21.83 2.04 -20.55
CA ARG A 83 -22.94 1.11 -20.27
C ARG A 83 -22.56 0.11 -19.18
N ASN A 84 -21.31 -0.36 -19.22
CA ASN A 84 -20.78 -1.37 -18.30
C ASN A 84 -20.17 -0.76 -17.01
N ALA A 85 -20.10 0.57 -16.90
CA ALA A 85 -19.54 1.29 -15.75
C ALA A 85 -20.03 0.80 -14.37
N LYS A 86 -21.32 0.50 -14.21
CA LYS A 86 -21.87 -0.01 -12.93
C LYS A 86 -21.30 -1.38 -12.55
N LYS A 87 -21.07 -2.25 -13.54
CA LYS A 87 -20.45 -3.57 -13.34
C LYS A 87 -19.02 -3.40 -12.84
N TYR A 88 -18.23 -2.55 -13.50
CA TYR A 88 -16.82 -2.32 -13.13
C TYR A 88 -16.67 -1.61 -11.80
N CYS A 89 -17.54 -0.65 -11.49
CA CYS A 89 -17.63 -0.02 -10.17
C CYS A 89 -17.80 -1.07 -9.06
N LYS A 90 -18.74 -2.01 -9.24
CA LYS A 90 -18.92 -3.13 -8.31
C LYS A 90 -17.67 -3.99 -8.18
N SER A 91 -17.02 -4.35 -9.30
CA SER A 91 -15.77 -5.12 -9.26
C SER A 91 -14.65 -4.40 -8.50
N LEU A 92 -14.54 -3.08 -8.63
CA LEU A 92 -13.57 -2.27 -7.89
C LEU A 92 -13.88 -2.21 -6.40
N ASP A 93 -15.16 -2.08 -6.03
CA ASP A 93 -15.60 -2.12 -4.63
C ASP A 93 -15.34 -3.49 -4.00
N ASP A 94 -15.61 -4.57 -4.74
CA ASP A 94 -15.36 -5.95 -4.31
C ASP A 94 -13.87 -6.18 -4.09
N LEU A 95 -13.02 -5.74 -5.03
CA LEU A 95 -11.56 -5.80 -4.91
C LEU A 95 -11.06 -5.00 -3.70
N HIS A 96 -11.58 -3.78 -3.48
CA HIS A 96 -11.24 -2.98 -2.31
C HIS A 96 -11.58 -3.71 -1.00
N ARG A 97 -12.75 -4.34 -0.91
CA ARG A 97 -13.14 -5.12 0.27
C ARG A 97 -12.21 -6.30 0.51
N GLU A 98 -11.76 -7.00 -0.52
CA GLU A 98 -10.78 -8.07 -0.36
C GLU A 98 -9.42 -7.55 0.12
N PHE A 99 -8.96 -6.39 -0.35
CA PHE A 99 -7.76 -5.75 0.20
C PHE A 99 -7.93 -5.34 1.67
N CYS A 100 -9.08 -4.77 2.05
CA CYS A 100 -9.38 -4.50 3.46
C CYS A 100 -9.32 -5.77 4.30
N ARG A 101 -9.98 -6.84 3.84
CA ARG A 101 -10.05 -8.12 4.55
C ARG A 101 -8.68 -8.78 4.69
N ARG A 102 -7.89 -8.80 3.63
CA ARG A 102 -6.57 -9.46 3.60
C ARG A 102 -5.53 -8.74 4.46
N PHE A 103 -5.61 -7.43 4.58
CA PHE A 103 -4.61 -6.61 5.29
C PHE A 103 -5.17 -6.00 6.59
N CYS A 104 -6.24 -6.56 7.16
CA CYS A 104 -6.86 -6.03 8.37
C CYS A 104 -5.96 -6.15 9.60
N ASP A 105 -5.06 -7.14 9.67
CA ASP A 105 -4.15 -7.30 10.79
C ASP A 105 -3.11 -6.18 10.86
N PHE A 106 -2.73 -5.60 9.71
CA PHE A 106 -1.86 -4.42 9.67
C PHE A 106 -2.52 -3.19 10.28
N GLU A 107 -3.85 -3.06 10.20
CA GLU A 107 -4.58 -1.96 10.84
C GLU A 107 -4.45 -2.04 12.37
N LYS A 108 -4.34 -3.25 12.93
CA LYS A 108 -4.19 -3.48 14.38
C LYS A 108 -2.81 -3.06 14.90
N ILE A 109 -1.78 -3.16 14.06
CA ILE A 109 -0.39 -2.83 14.42
C ILE A 109 0.08 -1.50 13.81
N ASP A 110 -0.79 -0.77 13.10
CA ASP A 110 -0.42 0.42 12.33
C ASP A 110 0.26 1.48 13.21
N LYS A 111 -0.27 1.72 14.41
CA LYS A 111 0.33 2.68 15.36
C LYS A 111 1.76 2.29 15.73
N SER A 112 2.03 1.01 15.94
CA SER A 112 3.38 0.52 16.25
C SER A 112 4.31 0.61 15.04
N LEU A 113 3.80 0.34 13.84
CA LEU A 113 4.56 0.51 12.60
C LEU A 113 4.92 1.98 12.38
N GLN A 114 3.98 2.90 12.54
CA GLN A 114 4.20 4.34 12.41
C GLN A 114 5.17 4.89 13.47
N LEU A 115 5.07 4.39 14.70
CA LEU A 115 5.98 4.77 15.77
C LEU A 115 7.43 4.39 15.44
N VAL A 116 7.63 3.21 14.86
CA VAL A 116 8.97 2.74 14.47
C VAL A 116 9.44 3.40 13.17
N SER A 117 8.55 3.65 12.20
CA SER A 117 8.95 4.24 10.92
C SER A 117 9.19 5.74 11.01
N CYS A 118 8.48 6.44 11.90
CA CYS A 118 8.50 7.89 12.03
C CYS A 118 8.52 8.34 13.50
N PRO A 119 9.50 7.88 14.34
CA PRO A 119 9.51 8.16 15.77
C PRO A 119 9.61 9.65 16.10
N LEU A 120 10.26 10.43 15.22
CA LEU A 120 10.49 11.86 15.43
C LEU A 120 9.23 12.73 15.23
N SER A 121 8.17 12.18 14.62
CA SER A 121 6.91 12.89 14.37
C SER A 121 5.75 12.37 15.21
N GLN A 122 6.00 11.40 16.11
CA GLN A 122 4.97 10.88 16.99
C GLN A 122 4.69 11.86 18.14
N ASP A 123 3.44 11.95 18.55
CA ASP A 123 3.05 12.61 19.79
C ASP A 123 3.35 11.68 20.98
N PRO A 124 4.29 12.05 21.89
CA PRO A 124 4.62 11.24 23.05
C PRO A 124 3.43 10.97 23.98
N GLU A 125 2.46 11.88 24.08
CA GLU A 125 1.29 11.69 24.96
C GLU A 125 0.38 10.56 24.47
N SER A 126 0.33 10.36 23.16
CA SER A 126 -0.46 9.30 22.52
C SER A 126 0.24 7.94 22.43
N ALA A 127 1.53 7.89 22.75
CA ALA A 127 2.36 6.69 22.66
C ALA A 127 2.16 5.75 23.87
N PRO A 128 2.49 4.45 23.76
CA PRO A 128 2.51 3.53 24.89
C PRO A 128 3.36 4.08 26.05
N GLN A 129 2.88 3.91 27.28
CA GLN A 129 3.44 4.53 28.49
C GLN A 129 4.94 4.24 28.65
N GLU A 130 5.36 3.03 28.33
CA GLU A 130 6.75 2.57 28.41
C GLU A 130 7.68 3.20 27.36
N LEU A 131 7.14 3.86 26.33
CA LEU A 131 7.90 4.52 25.26
C LEU A 131 7.94 6.04 25.40
N GLN A 132 7.07 6.65 26.20
CA GLN A 132 6.86 8.11 26.18
C GLN A 132 8.14 8.89 26.54
N LEU A 133 8.82 8.51 27.62
CA LEU A 133 10.05 9.19 28.05
C LEU A 133 11.19 8.96 27.04
N GLU A 134 11.38 7.72 26.58
CA GLU A 134 12.39 7.41 25.56
C GLU A 134 12.15 8.15 24.24
N LEU A 135 10.88 8.35 23.85
CA LEU A 135 10.51 9.14 22.68
C LEU A 135 10.86 10.61 22.87
N ILE A 136 10.56 11.20 24.03
CA ILE A 136 10.90 12.60 24.34
C ILE A 136 12.42 12.81 24.28
N ASP A 137 13.19 11.90 24.88
CA ASP A 137 14.65 11.97 24.87
C ASP A 137 15.19 11.83 23.43
N LEU A 138 14.69 10.86 22.67
CA LEU A 138 15.05 10.67 21.26
C LEU A 138 14.72 11.89 20.40
N GLN A 139 13.55 12.49 20.61
CA GLN A 139 13.08 13.70 19.93
C GLN A 139 13.80 14.96 20.41
N SER A 140 14.58 14.91 21.48
CA SER A 140 15.39 16.05 21.96
C SER A 140 16.85 15.94 21.52
N ASP A 141 17.35 14.73 21.29
CA ASP A 141 18.73 14.47 20.88
C ASP A 141 18.98 14.79 19.40
N SER A 142 19.78 15.82 19.14
CA SER A 142 20.17 16.23 17.78
C SER A 142 21.00 15.16 17.06
N VAL A 143 21.81 14.38 17.79
CA VAL A 143 22.64 13.33 17.19
C VAL A 143 21.76 12.19 16.70
N SER A 144 20.79 11.75 17.50
CA SER A 144 19.81 10.74 17.09
C SER A 144 18.98 11.20 15.89
N LYS A 145 18.55 12.47 15.85
CA LYS A 145 17.84 13.02 14.69
C LYS A 145 18.66 12.97 13.41
N GLU A 146 19.94 13.37 13.46
CA GLU A 146 20.82 13.31 12.30
C GLU A 146 21.12 11.87 11.86
N LYS A 147 21.31 10.95 12.82
CA LYS A 147 21.42 9.52 12.53
C LYS A 147 20.17 8.96 11.85
N PHE A 148 18.97 9.32 12.32
CA PHE A 148 17.72 8.87 11.72
C PHE A 148 17.57 9.31 10.26
N LYS A 149 18.04 10.51 9.91
CA LYS A 149 18.00 11.01 8.52
C LYS A 149 19.05 10.37 7.61
N SER A 150 20.17 9.90 8.18
CA SER A 150 21.34 9.46 7.41
C SER A 150 21.48 7.94 7.31
N LEU A 151 20.90 7.18 8.25
CA LEU A 151 21.00 5.74 8.31
C LEU A 151 19.73 5.06 7.78
N LYS A 152 19.87 3.80 7.33
CA LYS A 152 18.71 2.92 7.14
C LYS A 152 18.03 2.67 8.48
N LEU A 153 16.73 2.38 8.46
CA LEU A 153 15.92 2.26 9.67
C LEU A 153 16.47 1.20 10.66
N ASN A 154 16.87 0.03 10.17
CA ASN A 154 17.48 -1.02 10.98
C ASN A 154 18.82 -0.58 11.60
N ASP A 155 19.65 0.13 10.84
CA ASP A 155 20.96 0.60 11.31
C ASP A 155 20.81 1.72 12.34
N PHE A 156 19.82 2.59 12.15
CA PHE A 156 19.46 3.62 13.12
C PHE A 156 19.12 2.99 14.48
N TYR A 157 18.16 2.05 14.52
CA TYR A 157 17.76 1.41 15.78
C TYR A 157 18.88 0.57 16.40
N ALA A 158 19.74 -0.05 15.60
CA ALA A 158 20.93 -0.75 16.10
C ALA A 158 21.94 0.22 16.75
N SER A 159 22.00 1.47 16.28
CA SER A 159 22.93 2.49 16.79
C SER A 159 22.47 3.21 18.07
N LEU A 160 21.20 3.05 18.47
CA LEU A 160 20.68 3.65 19.70
C LEU A 160 21.35 3.05 20.94
N ASN A 161 21.57 3.82 21.99
CA ASN A 161 22.14 3.27 23.23
C ASN A 161 21.14 2.30 23.90
N GLU A 162 21.58 1.08 24.22
CA GLU A 162 20.72 0.03 24.78
C GLU A 162 20.20 0.32 26.19
N THR A 163 21.00 1.02 27.00
CA THR A 163 20.58 1.42 28.36
C THR A 163 19.64 2.62 28.36
N ALA A 164 19.77 3.54 27.39
CA ALA A 164 18.96 4.74 27.29
C ALA A 164 17.64 4.51 26.54
N PHE A 165 17.63 3.64 25.52
CA PHE A 165 16.46 3.39 24.67
C PHE A 165 16.05 1.90 24.61
N PRO A 166 15.94 1.18 25.74
CA PRO A 166 15.68 -0.26 25.74
C PRO A 166 14.31 -0.62 25.15
N ASN A 167 13.26 0.17 25.41
CA ASN A 167 11.90 -0.16 24.98
C ASN A 167 11.68 0.20 23.50
N LEU A 168 12.23 1.32 23.04
CA LEU A 168 12.22 1.68 21.62
C LEU A 168 12.97 0.66 20.78
N ARG A 169 14.17 0.23 21.21
CA ARG A 169 14.92 -0.84 20.53
C ARG A 169 14.13 -2.14 20.47
N ARG A 170 13.54 -2.57 21.58
CA ARG A 170 12.72 -3.80 21.61
C ARG A 170 11.50 -3.71 20.71
N THR A 171 10.83 -2.55 20.67
CA THR A 171 9.66 -2.32 19.83
C THR A 171 10.05 -2.34 18.36
N ALA A 172 11.14 -1.66 18.00
CA ALA A 172 11.69 -1.69 16.65
C ALA A 172 12.06 -3.11 16.24
N GLN A 173 12.76 -3.88 17.07
CA GLN A 173 13.07 -5.28 16.78
C GLN A 173 11.83 -6.09 16.45
N LYS A 174 10.74 -5.97 17.23
CA LYS A 174 9.48 -6.68 16.95
C LYS A 174 8.83 -6.28 15.62
N MET A 175 8.94 -5.02 15.22
CA MET A 175 8.32 -4.52 13.98
C MET A 175 9.20 -4.77 12.75
N LEU A 176 10.53 -4.65 12.88
CA LEU A 176 11.47 -4.80 11.77
C LEU A 176 11.69 -6.27 11.37
N VAL A 177 11.40 -7.23 12.26
CA VAL A 177 11.38 -8.67 11.88
C VAL A 177 10.12 -9.07 11.10
N LEU A 178 9.12 -8.20 11.00
CA LEU A 178 7.97 -8.46 10.14
C LEU A 178 8.42 -8.34 8.68
N PHE A 179 8.33 -9.45 7.96
CA PHE A 179 8.65 -9.51 6.54
C PHE A 179 7.53 -8.84 5.74
N GLY A 180 7.88 -7.96 4.80
CA GLY A 180 6.92 -7.30 3.90
C GLY A 180 6.24 -8.32 2.98
N SER A 181 6.98 -8.98 2.08
CA SER A 181 6.45 -10.04 1.24
C SER A 181 7.44 -11.19 1.09
N THR A 182 6.93 -12.41 0.84
CA THR A 182 7.75 -13.61 0.57
C THR A 182 8.12 -13.75 -0.91
N TYR A 183 7.77 -12.77 -1.75
CA TYR A 183 8.14 -12.79 -3.16
C TYR A 183 9.56 -12.23 -3.29
N VAL A 184 10.52 -13.13 -3.46
CA VAL A 184 11.94 -12.86 -3.72
C VAL A 184 12.25 -13.16 -5.19
#